data_AF-A0A1V2M547-F1
#
_entry.id   AF-A0A1V2M547-F1
#
_cell.length_a   1.000
_cell.length_b   1.000
_cell.length_c   1.000
_cell.angle_alpha   90.00
_cell.angle_beta   90.00
_cell.angle_gamma   90.00
#
_symmetry.space_group_name_H-M   'P 1'
#
loop_
_entity.id
_entity.type
_entity.pdbx_description
1 polymer ?
#
loop_
_entity_poly.entity_id
_entity_poly.type
_entity_poly.pdbx_seq_one_letter_code
_entity_poly.pdbx_strand_id
1 'polypeptide(L)'
;MEGITLIEQEESYTSQASFLDKEKVSKKINFIGKRIKRGLFETKNKILINADVNASYNILKKYLTKKRVWNEKIFSDCIEVYSTPLLRNF
;
A
#
# COMPACT_ATOMS: atom_id res chain seq x y z
N MET A 1 9.18 3.06 -27.95
CA MET A 1 8.42 2.99 -26.69
C MET A 1 7.73 1.66 -26.67
N GLU A 2 8.24 0.71 -25.89
CA GLU A 2 7.49 -0.49 -25.51
C GLU A 2 6.16 -0.02 -24.89
N GLY A 3 5.04 -0.57 -25.35
CA GLY A 3 3.70 -0.09 -25.01
C GLY A 3 3.37 -0.32 -23.54
N ILE A 4 3.27 0.75 -22.74
CA ILE A 4 2.78 0.69 -21.37
C ILE A 4 1.32 1.13 -21.37
N THR A 5 0.44 0.26 -20.86
CA THR A 5 -0.96 0.61 -20.64
C THR A 5 -1.08 1.39 -19.34
N LEU A 6 -1.41 2.69 -19.43
CA LEU A 6 -1.74 3.51 -18.29
C LEU A 6 -3.19 3.30 -17.87
N ILE A 7 -3.42 3.05 -16.58
CA ILE A 7 -4.76 2.96 -16.00
C ILE A 7 -4.82 3.85 -14.77
N GLU A 8 -5.75 4.80 -14.78
CA GLU A 8 -5.97 5.71 -13.65
C GLU A 8 -6.81 5.05 -12.56
N GLN A 9 -6.50 5.39 -11.30
CA GLN A 9 -7.19 4.88 -10.12
C GLN A 9 -7.37 6.01 -9.09
N GLU A 10 -8.61 6.18 -8.63
CA GLU A 10 -8.97 7.17 -7.61
C GLU A 10 -8.22 6.89 -6.28
N GLU A 11 -7.62 7.94 -5.68
CA GLU A 11 -6.65 7.82 -4.59
C GLU A 11 -7.18 8.18 -3.20
N SER A 12 -8.47 8.49 -3.03
CA SER A 12 -9.02 8.84 -1.72
C SER A 12 -8.74 7.77 -0.70
N TYR A 13 -8.33 8.24 0.49
CA TYR A 13 -8.02 7.46 1.68
C TYR A 13 -6.80 6.54 1.56
N THR A 14 -6.08 6.53 0.43
CA THR A 14 -4.92 5.64 0.21
C THR A 14 -3.73 5.98 1.11
N SER A 15 -3.56 7.26 1.46
CA SER A 15 -2.50 7.72 2.37
C SER A 15 -2.85 7.58 3.86
N GLN A 16 -4.11 7.26 4.18
CA GLN A 16 -4.61 7.14 5.56
C GLN A 16 -4.80 5.69 5.97
N ALA A 17 -5.31 4.84 5.08
CA ALA A 17 -5.51 3.43 5.35
C ALA A 17 -4.16 2.72 5.52
N SER A 18 -4.06 1.85 6.52
CA SER A 18 -2.86 1.02 6.72
C SER A 18 -2.89 -0.20 5.80
N PHE A 19 -1.92 -0.29 4.88
CA PHE A 19 -1.79 -1.44 3.99
C PHE A 19 -1.45 -2.71 4.78
N LEU A 20 -0.45 -2.63 5.68
CA LEU A 20 0.04 -3.75 6.48
C LEU A 20 -1.03 -4.30 7.43
N ASP A 21 -1.90 -3.44 7.97
CA ASP A 21 -3.01 -3.87 8.84
C ASP A 21 -4.22 -4.38 8.05
N LYS A 22 -4.05 -4.64 6.74
CA LYS A 22 -5.09 -5.07 5.80
C LYS A 22 -6.31 -4.15 5.78
N GLU A 23 -6.14 -2.88 6.14
CA GLU A 23 -7.26 -1.96 6.30
C GLU A 23 -8.00 -1.75 4.97
N LYS A 24 -9.34 -1.62 5.05
CA LYS A 24 -10.16 -1.26 3.89
C LYS A 24 -9.88 0.20 3.52
N VAL A 25 -9.53 0.44 2.25
CA VAL A 25 -9.32 1.78 1.71
C VAL A 25 -10.66 2.43 1.40
N SER A 26 -11.23 3.12 2.38
CA SER A 26 -12.53 3.80 2.28
C SER A 26 -12.60 4.96 3.27
N LYS A 27 -13.61 5.83 3.10
CA LYS A 27 -13.91 6.87 4.08
C LYS A 27 -14.17 6.23 5.44
N LYS A 28 -13.42 6.65 6.45
CA LYS A 28 -13.58 6.25 7.83
C LYS A 28 -13.32 7.45 8.74
N ILE A 29 -13.92 7.42 9.92
CA ILE A 29 -13.67 8.41 10.97
C ILE A 29 -12.31 8.13 11.61
N ASN A 30 -12.03 6.87 11.92
CA ASN A 30 -10.79 6.43 12.56
C ASN A 30 -10.09 5.37 11.70
N PHE A 31 -8.85 5.67 11.30
CA PHE A 31 -7.94 4.71 10.67
C PHE A 31 -7.06 4.05 11.73
N ILE A 32 -6.68 2.80 11.47
CA ILE A 32 -5.86 2.03 12.42
C ILE A 32 -4.41 2.53 12.43
N GLY A 33 -3.86 2.78 11.24
CA GLY A 33 -2.56 3.40 11.08
C GLY A 33 -2.65 4.92 10.96
N LYS A 34 -1.50 5.59 10.98
CA LYS A 34 -1.42 7.04 10.82
C LYS A 34 -0.16 7.46 10.09
N ARG A 35 -0.30 8.46 9.22
CA ARG A 35 0.84 9.19 8.68
C ARG A 35 1.38 10.12 9.76
N ILE A 36 2.65 9.94 10.13
CA ILE A 36 3.31 10.76 11.13
C ILE A 36 3.78 12.07 10.49
N LYS A 37 4.47 11.94 9.34
CA LYS A 37 4.99 13.06 8.54
C LYS A 37 5.21 12.61 7.10
N ARG A 38 5.68 13.51 6.25
CA ARG A 38 6.07 13.15 4.87
C ARG A 38 7.10 12.02 4.88
N GLY A 39 6.85 11.00 4.07
CA GLY A 39 7.69 9.81 3.98
C GLY A 39 7.58 8.81 5.13
N LEU A 40 6.77 9.06 6.17
CA LEU A 40 6.70 8.18 7.36
C LEU A 40 5.26 7.88 7.79
N PHE A 41 4.91 6.59 7.79
CA PHE A 41 3.64 6.04 8.24
C PHE A 41 3.87 5.04 9.38
N GLU A 42 2.99 5.05 10.38
CA GLU A 42 3.01 4.13 11.53
C GLU A 42 1.79 3.20 11.46
N THR A 43 2.01 1.89 11.51
CA THR A 43 0.94 0.88 11.56
C THR A 43 0.40 0.68 12.98
N LYS A 44 -0.64 -0.15 13.12
CA LYS A 44 -1.18 -0.58 14.44
C LYS A 44 -0.08 -1.06 15.38
N ASN A 45 0.85 -1.85 14.85
CA ASN A 45 1.90 -2.52 15.60
C ASN A 45 3.16 -1.66 15.75
N LYS A 46 3.05 -0.33 15.55
CA LYS A 46 4.17 0.62 15.66
C LYS A 46 5.31 0.37 14.67
N ILE A 47 5.04 -0.38 13.59
CA ILE A 47 5.98 -0.56 12.50
C ILE A 47 5.98 0.73 11.68
N LEU A 48 7.18 1.28 11.49
CA LEU A 48 7.39 2.47 10.68
C LEU A 48 7.70 2.06 9.25
N ILE A 49 6.95 2.63 8.32
CA ILE A 49 7.06 2.34 6.90
C ILE A 49 7.05 3.62 6.06
N ASN A 50 7.51 3.52 4.81
CA ASN A 50 7.44 4.65 3.90
C ASN A 50 5.97 4.96 3.55
N ALA A 51 5.56 6.21 3.79
CA ALA A 51 4.18 6.64 3.58
C ALA A 51 3.74 6.56 2.10
N ASP A 52 4.63 6.86 1.16
CA ASP A 52 4.34 6.84 -0.27
C ASP A 52 4.20 5.39 -0.75
N VAL A 53 5.07 4.50 -0.28
CA VAL A 53 4.96 3.05 -0.54
C VAL A 53 3.63 2.49 0.00
N ASN A 54 3.23 2.86 1.23
CA ASN A 54 1.92 2.48 1.77
C ASN A 54 0.76 2.94 0.86
N ALA A 55 0.80 4.19 0.40
CA ALA A 55 -0.22 4.73 -0.50
C ALA A 55 -0.24 4.01 -1.85
N SER A 56 0.92 3.76 -2.47
CA SER A 56 1.04 3.03 -3.74
C SER A 56 0.43 1.62 -3.66
N TYR A 57 0.69 0.88 -2.58
CA TYR A 57 0.05 -0.43 -2.40
C TYR A 57 -1.45 -0.34 -2.20
N ASN A 58 -1.95 0.70 -1.51
CA ASN A 58 -3.39 0.92 -1.39
C ASN A 58 -4.05 1.26 -2.74
N ILE A 59 -3.38 2.00 -3.62
CA ILE A 59 -3.83 2.25 -5.00
C ILE A 59 -3.94 0.92 -5.76
N LEU A 60 -2.88 0.10 -5.73
CA LEU A 60 -2.85 -1.23 -6.35
C LEU A 60 -3.98 -2.12 -5.80
N LYS A 61 -4.14 -2.16 -4.47
CA LYS A 61 -5.19 -2.93 -3.79
C LYS A 61 -6.59 -2.51 -4.24
N LYS A 62 -6.88 -1.21 -4.34
CA LYS A 62 -8.17 -0.71 -4.85
C LYS A 62 -8.42 -1.18 -6.29
N TYR A 63 -7.44 -1.02 -7.16
CA TYR A 63 -7.54 -1.44 -8.56
C TYR A 63 -7.82 -2.95 -8.69
N LEU A 64 -7.00 -3.78 -8.04
CA LEU A 64 -7.13 -5.24 -8.12
C LEU A 64 -8.41 -5.75 -7.43
N THR A 65 -8.88 -5.07 -6.39
CA THR A 65 -10.16 -5.38 -5.74
C THR A 65 -11.33 -5.09 -6.70
N LYS A 66 -11.30 -3.94 -7.39
CA LYS A 66 -12.31 -3.61 -8.41
C LYS A 66 -12.34 -4.63 -9.55
N LYS A 67 -11.17 -5.18 -9.91
CA LYS A 67 -11.03 -6.25 -10.90
C LYS A 67 -11.36 -7.65 -10.36
N ARG A 68 -11.64 -7.80 -9.05
CA ARG A 68 -11.89 -9.09 -8.37
C ARG A 68 -10.71 -10.08 -8.48
N VAL A 69 -9.48 -9.54 -8.54
CA VAL A 69 -8.24 -10.33 -8.63
C VAL A 69 -7.44 -10.30 -7.33
N TRP A 70 -7.67 -9.29 -6.48
CA TRP A 70 -6.99 -9.18 -5.18
C TRP A 70 -7.16 -10.43 -4.33
N ASN A 71 -6.06 -10.96 -3.79
CA ASN A 71 -6.04 -12.17 -2.97
C ASN A 71 -4.85 -12.18 -1.99
N GLU A 72 -4.83 -13.15 -1.08
CA GLU A 72 -3.81 -13.28 -0.03
C GLU A 72 -2.40 -13.57 -0.57
N LYS A 73 -2.28 -14.22 -1.73
CA LYS A 73 -0.99 -14.41 -2.38
C LYS A 73 -0.39 -13.07 -2.82
N ILE A 74 -1.18 -12.25 -3.52
CA ILE A 74 -0.74 -10.91 -3.96
C ILE A 74 -0.34 -10.04 -2.76
N PHE A 75 -1.13 -10.10 -1.67
CA PHE A 75 -0.77 -9.41 -0.43
C PHE A 75 0.60 -9.88 0.09
N SER A 76 0.80 -11.21 0.20
CA SER A 76 2.06 -11.79 0.70
C SER A 76 3.25 -11.41 -0.17
N ASP A 77 3.11 -11.49 -1.50
CA ASP A 77 4.14 -11.07 -2.46
C ASP A 77 4.51 -9.58 -2.23
N CYS A 78 3.53 -8.72 -1.96
CA CYS A 78 3.78 -7.30 -1.64
C CYS A 78 4.56 -7.12 -0.33
N ILE A 79 4.25 -7.90 0.70
CA ILE A 79 4.93 -7.86 2.00
C ILE A 79 6.38 -8.33 1.90
N GLU A 80 6.64 -9.38 1.11
CA GLU A 80 8.00 -9.88 0.85
C GLU A 80 8.86 -8.78 0.22
N VAL A 81 8.35 -8.11 -0.82
CA VAL A 81 9.01 -6.95 -1.44
C VAL A 81 9.19 -5.81 -0.44
N TYR A 82 8.23 -5.60 0.45
CA TYR A 82 8.29 -4.60 1.53
C TYR A 82 9.44 -4.84 2.51
N SER A 83 9.72 -6.11 2.80
CA SER A 83 10.61 -6.55 3.88
C SER A 83 12.01 -6.88 3.40
N THR A 84 12.22 -6.97 2.08
CA THR A 84 13.51 -7.30 1.49
C THR A 84 14.34 -6.02 1.36
N PRO A 85 15.37 -5.77 2.20
CA PRO A 85 16.33 -4.73 1.89
C PRO A 85 16.99 -5.09 0.56
N LEU A 86 17.01 -4.15 -0.38
CA LEU A 86 17.80 -4.25 -1.61
C LEU A 86 19.30 -4.16 -1.27
N LEU A 87 19.82 -5.15 -0.56
CA LEU A 87 21.23 -5.47 -0.52
C LEU A 87 21.51 -6.35 -1.74
N ARG A 88 21.36 -5.79 -2.94
CA ARG A 88 22.06 -6.37 -4.09
C ARG A 88 23.53 -6.09 -3.82
N ASN A 89 24.28 -7.14 -3.49
CA ASN A 89 25.73 -7.10 -3.49
C ASN A 89 26.17 -6.52 -4.84
N PHE A 90 26.75 -5.31 -4.80
CA PHE A 90 27.50 -4.73 -5.91
C PHE A 90 28.87 -5.40 -5.97
#